data_AF-A0A928JTS4-F1
#
_entry.id   AF-A0A928JTS4-F1
#
_cell.length_a   1.000
_cell.length_b   1.000
_cell.length_c   1.000
_cell.angle_alpha   90.00
_cell.angle_beta   90.00
_cell.angle_gamma   90.00
#
_symmetry.space_group_name_H-M   'P 1'
#
loop_
_entity.id
_entity.type
_entity.pdbx_description
1 polymer ?
#
loop_
_entity_poly.entity_id
_entity_poly.type
_entity_poly.pdbx_seq_one_letter_code
_entity_poly.pdbx_strand_id
1 'polypeptide(L)'
;MPKPELTDYGKIAEKHLLLIPGIKHYVIMPNHIHLIIVKDNDGKIRASCPTTVSSDIRSFKTVVTKEIGRSIWQARFHDHIIRDDYDYMLHVQYIDENPKKWLMGKDEYYS
;
A
#
# COMPACT_ATOMS: atom_id res chain seq x y z
N MET A 1 -2.77 -13.53 -13.62
CA MET A 1 -3.65 -13.65 -12.44
C MET A 1 -4.87 -12.76 -12.66
N PRO A 2 -6.10 -13.16 -12.25
CA PRO A 2 -7.27 -12.29 -12.39
C PRO A 2 -7.05 -11.06 -11.50
N LYS A 3 -6.91 -9.90 -12.13
CA LYS A 3 -6.84 -8.62 -11.42
C LYS A 3 -8.26 -8.08 -11.33
N PRO A 4 -8.73 -7.62 -10.17
CA PRO A 4 -10.01 -6.91 -10.09
C PRO A 4 -9.96 -5.72 -11.06
N GLU A 5 -11.08 -5.44 -11.73
CA GLU A 5 -11.16 -4.26 -12.59
C GLU A 5 -10.91 -3.01 -11.75
N LEU A 6 -9.82 -2.31 -12.07
CA LEU A 6 -9.44 -1.09 -11.37
C LEU A 6 -10.43 0.01 -11.73
N THR A 7 -10.97 0.64 -10.69
CA THR A 7 -11.71 1.91 -10.84
C THR A 7 -10.80 2.98 -11.45
N ASP A 8 -11.36 4.04 -12.00
CA ASP A 8 -10.55 5.14 -12.54
C ASP A 8 -9.67 5.79 -11.45
N TYR A 9 -10.13 5.79 -10.20
CA TYR A 9 -9.32 6.19 -9.05
C TYR A 9 -8.16 5.22 -8.78
N GLY A 10 -8.40 3.92 -8.92
CA GLY A 10 -7.36 2.89 -8.79
C GLY A 10 -6.24 3.05 -9.82
N LYS A 11 -6.57 3.41 -11.07
CA LYS A 11 -5.58 3.69 -12.12
C LYS A 11 -4.73 4.91 -11.81
N ILE A 12 -5.34 5.99 -11.30
CA ILE A 12 -4.62 7.19 -10.87
C ILE A 12 -3.71 6.87 -9.67
N ALA A 13 -4.21 6.09 -8.71
CA ALA A 13 -3.41 5.63 -7.58
C ALA A 13 -2.22 4.79 -8.04
N GLU A 14 -2.41 3.83 -8.94
CA GLU A 14 -1.33 2.98 -9.47
C GLU A 14 -0.21 3.80 -10.11
N LYS A 15 -0.59 4.77 -10.96
CA LYS A 15 0.35 5.68 -11.63
C LYS A 15 1.29 6.39 -10.65
N HIS A 16 0.76 6.92 -9.55
CA HIS A 16 1.58 7.61 -8.53
C HIS A 16 2.29 6.66 -7.59
N LEU A 17 1.73 5.48 -7.36
CA LEU A 17 2.31 4.48 -6.49
C LEU A 17 3.63 3.98 -7.07
N LEU A 18 3.68 3.74 -8.39
CA LEU A 18 4.90 3.35 -9.10
C LEU A 18 6.04 4.40 -9.05
N LEU A 19 5.76 5.64 -8.66
CA LEU A 19 6.77 6.68 -8.49
C LEU A 19 7.47 6.62 -7.12
N ILE A 20 6.93 5.86 -6.16
CA ILE A 20 7.50 5.77 -4.82
C ILE A 20 8.70 4.81 -4.85
N PRO A 21 9.91 5.28 -4.52
CA PRO A 21 11.09 4.41 -4.49
C PRO A 21 11.02 3.43 -3.32
N GLY A 22 11.37 2.17 -3.61
CA GLY A 22 11.47 1.09 -2.61
C GLY A 22 10.25 0.17 -2.51
N ILE A 23 9.24 0.32 -3.39
CA ILE A 23 8.13 -0.64 -3.43
C ILE A 23 8.63 -2.00 -3.91
N LYS A 24 8.32 -3.05 -3.14
CA LYS A 24 8.60 -4.45 -3.51
C LYS A 24 7.34 -5.18 -3.99
N HIS A 25 6.24 -5.02 -3.26
CA HIS A 25 4.96 -5.66 -3.57
C HIS A 25 3.83 -4.68 -3.32
N TYR A 26 2.78 -4.74 -4.13
CA TYR A 26 1.58 -3.94 -3.93
C TYR A 26 0.36 -4.61 -4.55
N VAL A 27 -0.81 -4.28 -4.02
CA VAL A 27 -2.12 -4.63 -4.60
C VAL A 27 -3.08 -3.48 -4.39
N ILE A 28 -3.82 -3.14 -5.44
CA ILE A 28 -4.85 -2.11 -5.41
C ILE A 28 -6.20 -2.81 -5.53
N MET A 29 -7.00 -2.64 -4.49
CA MET A 29 -8.38 -3.09 -4.42
C MET A 29 -9.32 -1.91 -4.66
N PRO A 30 -10.60 -2.14 -4.98
CA PRO A 30 -11.55 -1.04 -5.22
C PRO A 30 -11.72 -0.08 -4.04
N ASN A 31 -11.53 -0.56 -2.80
CA ASN A 31 -11.71 0.20 -1.55
C ASN A 31 -10.40 0.53 -0.82
N HIS A 32 -9.35 -0.30 -0.92
CA HIS A 32 -8.10 -0.13 -0.18
C HIS A 32 -6.87 -0.55 -1.00
N ILE A 33 -5.68 -0.22 -0.49
CA ILE A 33 -4.39 -0.54 -1.13
C ILE A 33 -3.49 -1.18 -0.08
N HIS A 34 -2.85 -2.31 -0.41
CA HIS A 34 -1.76 -2.87 0.39
C HIS A 34 -0.45 -2.71 -0.37
N LEU A 35 0.61 -2.35 0.35
CA LEU A 35 1.94 -2.17 -0.23
C LEU A 35 3.02 -2.58 0.78
N ILE A 36 4.12 -3.11 0.28
CA ILE A 36 5.36 -3.38 1.02
C ILE A 36 6.43 -2.47 0.44
N ILE A 37 6.96 -1.60 1.29
CA ILE A 37 8.07 -0.70 0.97
C ILE A 37 9.28 -1.14 1.78
N VAL A 38 10.41 -1.32 1.10
CA VAL A 38 11.72 -1.50 1.71
C VAL A 38 12.47 -0.17 1.61
N LYS A 39 12.91 0.33 2.76
CA LYS A 39 13.82 1.47 2.85
C LYS A 39 15.15 0.96 3.38
N ASP A 40 16.21 1.13 2.61
CA ASP A 40 17.56 0.87 3.08
C ASP A 40 17.91 1.93 4.13
N ASN A 41 18.13 1.47 5.36
CA ASN A 41 18.58 2.33 6.45
C ASN A 41 20.09 2.49 6.31
N ASP A 42 20.54 3.65 5.85
CA ASP A 42 21.95 4.05 5.81
C ASP A 42 22.50 4.32 7.24
N GLY A 43 22.38 3.35 8.15
CA GLY A 43 23.00 3.38 9.48
C GLY A 43 22.39 4.33 10.52
N LYS A 44 21.23 4.96 10.25
CA LYS A 44 20.58 5.85 11.24
C LYS A 44 19.70 5.06 12.22
N ILE A 45 19.94 5.32 13.50
CA ILE A 45 19.39 4.65 14.68
C ILE A 45 17.86 4.50 14.60
N ARG A 46 17.39 3.26 14.85
CA ARG A 46 16.00 2.76 14.74
C ARG A 46 14.93 3.49 15.57
N ALA A 47 15.31 4.43 16.44
CA ALA A 47 14.40 5.08 17.38
C ALA A 47 13.78 6.40 16.86
N SER A 48 14.19 6.90 15.68
CA SER A 48 13.82 8.27 15.27
C SER A 48 13.46 8.45 13.78
N CYS A 49 13.08 7.40 13.06
CA CYS A 49 12.58 7.54 11.67
C CYS A 49 11.07 7.25 11.49
N PRO A 50 10.14 7.92 12.20
CA PRO A 50 8.74 7.95 11.80
C PRO A 50 8.49 8.87 10.58
N THR A 51 9.53 9.50 10.02
CA THR A 51 9.43 10.66 9.13
C THR A 51 9.57 10.38 7.64
N THR A 52 9.96 9.18 7.19
CA THR A 52 10.12 8.90 5.74
C THR A 52 8.87 8.24 5.14
N VAL A 53 8.46 7.07 5.63
CA VAL A 53 7.31 6.33 5.07
C VAL A 53 6.00 7.12 5.21
N SER A 54 5.74 7.70 6.38
CA SER A 54 4.56 8.56 6.60
C SER A 54 4.53 9.78 5.68
N SER A 55 5.70 10.36 5.37
CA SER A 55 5.83 11.50 4.46
C SER A 55 5.65 11.10 2.99
N ASP A 56 6.17 9.94 2.60
CA ASP A 56 5.98 9.36 1.26
C ASP A 56 4.49 9.05 1.03
N ILE A 57 3.84 8.39 1.99
CA ILE A 57 2.40 8.09 1.95
C ILE A 57 1.58 9.38 1.93
N ARG A 58 1.95 10.38 2.74
CA ARG A 58 1.27 11.68 2.73
C ARG A 58 1.38 12.35 1.36
N SER A 59 2.57 12.39 0.79
CA SER A 59 2.82 12.97 -0.53
C SER A 59 2.03 12.25 -1.62
N PHE A 60 2.03 10.92 -1.58
CA PHE A 60 1.21 10.07 -2.44
C PHE A 60 -0.28 10.42 -2.33
N LYS A 61 -0.83 10.41 -1.11
CA LYS A 61 -2.24 10.75 -0.86
C LYS A 61 -2.58 12.16 -1.37
N THR A 62 -1.69 13.13 -1.17
CA THR A 62 -1.86 14.50 -1.63
C THR A 62 -1.90 14.61 -3.15
N VAL A 63 -0.95 13.98 -3.86
CA VAL A 63 -0.89 14.05 -5.33
C VAL A 63 -2.11 13.36 -5.96
N VAL A 64 -2.50 12.18 -5.45
CA VAL A 64 -3.69 11.48 -5.91
C VAL A 64 -4.96 12.30 -5.63
N THR A 65 -5.09 12.89 -4.44
CA THR A 65 -6.22 13.77 -4.10
C THR A 65 -6.29 14.98 -5.04
N LYS A 66 -5.15 15.55 -5.41
CA LYS A 66 -5.06 16.70 -6.32
C LYS A 66 -5.49 16.33 -7.74
N GLU A 67 -5.13 15.15 -8.23
CA GLU A 67 -5.54 14.67 -9.56
C GLU A 67 -7.03 14.28 -9.60
N ILE A 68 -7.56 13.73 -8.50
CA ILE A 68 -8.97 13.36 -8.37
C ILE A 68 -9.88 14.57 -8.08
N GLY A 69 -9.35 15.63 -7.47
CA GLY A 69 -10.09 16.83 -7.08
C GLY A 69 -10.88 16.71 -5.77
N ARG A 70 -10.85 15.54 -5.10
CA ARG A 70 -11.46 15.31 -3.78
C ARG A 70 -10.69 14.26 -2.99
N SER A 71 -10.76 14.33 -1.66
CA SER A 71 -10.15 13.30 -0.80
C SER A 71 -10.99 12.02 -0.85
N ILE A 72 -10.35 10.91 -1.23
CA ILE A 72 -10.93 9.56 -1.20
C ILE A 72 -10.34 8.70 -0.08
N TRP A 73 -9.38 9.25 0.66
CA TRP A 73 -8.59 8.50 1.63
C TRP A 73 -9.21 8.51 3.02
N GLN A 74 -9.10 7.39 3.73
CA GLN A 74 -9.29 7.35 5.17
C GLN A 74 -8.18 8.13 5.89
N ALA A 75 -8.52 8.73 7.03
CA ALA A 75 -7.64 9.61 7.80
C ALA A 75 -6.39 8.90 8.33
N ARG A 76 -6.51 7.61 8.68
CA ARG A 76 -5.43 6.78 9.20
C ARG A 76 -5.08 5.68 8.19
N PHE A 77 -3.93 5.06 8.36
CA PHE A 77 -3.53 3.85 7.64
C PHE A 77 -2.98 2.86 8.67
N HIS A 78 -3.01 1.58 8.32
CA HIS A 78 -2.36 0.54 9.11
C HIS A 78 -0.94 0.35 8.59
N ASP A 79 0.05 0.39 9.46
CA ASP A 79 1.44 0.07 9.17
C ASP A 79 1.93 -1.08 10.04
N HIS A 80 2.74 -1.95 9.44
CA HIS A 80 3.38 -3.06 10.11
C HIS A 80 4.85 -3.11 9.69
N ILE A 81 5.74 -3.25 10.67
CA ILE A 81 7.19 -3.33 10.43
C ILE A 81 7.56 -4.81 10.29
N ILE A 82 7.86 -5.22 9.06
CA ILE A 82 8.37 -6.56 8.76
C ILE A 82 9.83 -6.66 9.20
N ARG A 83 10.15 -7.65 10.06
CA ARG A 83 11.48 -7.77 10.70
C ARG A 83 12.23 -9.04 10.37
N ASP A 84 11.56 -10.03 9.82
CA ASP A 84 12.13 -11.32 9.46
C ASP A 84 11.51 -11.86 8.15
N ASP A 85 12.16 -12.88 7.58
CA ASP A 85 11.77 -13.44 6.29
C ASP A 85 10.42 -14.18 6.36
N TYR A 86 10.06 -14.73 7.51
CA TYR A 86 8.79 -15.43 7.68
C TYR A 86 7.61 -14.45 7.64
N ASP A 87 7.73 -13.33 8.37
CA ASP A 87 6.78 -12.23 8.37
C ASP A 87 6.68 -11.59 6.98
N TYR A 88 7.80 -11.47 6.27
CA TYR A 88 7.81 -11.03 4.88
C TYR A 88 6.99 -11.97 3.97
N MET A 89 7.25 -13.27 4.05
CA MET A 89 6.54 -14.27 3.25
C MET A 89 5.04 -14.27 3.53
N LEU A 90 4.64 -14.14 4.80
CA LEU A 90 3.22 -14.03 5.19
C LEU A 90 2.54 -12.81 4.56
N HIS A 91 3.19 -11.65 4.60
CA HIS A 91 2.64 -10.42 4.04
C HIS A 91 2.56 -10.47 2.50
N VAL A 92 3.58 -11.02 1.84
CA VAL A 92 3.58 -11.23 0.39
C VAL A 92 2.45 -12.19 0.00
N GLN A 93 2.33 -13.32 0.68
CA GLN A 93 1.26 -14.29 0.45
C GLN A 93 -0.11 -13.65 0.65
N TYR A 94 -0.28 -12.86 1.71
CA TYR A 94 -1.52 -12.13 1.95
C TYR A 94 -1.87 -11.18 0.79
N ILE A 95 -0.90 -10.37 0.32
CA ILE A 95 -1.07 -9.45 -0.81
C ILE A 95 -1.47 -10.19 -2.09
N ASP A 96 -0.85 -11.34 -2.38
CA ASP A 96 -1.12 -12.14 -3.57
C ASP A 96 -2.47 -12.87 -3.50
N GLU A 97 -2.90 -13.28 -2.30
CA GLU A 97 -4.18 -13.95 -2.08
C GLU A 97 -5.36 -12.99 -2.02
N ASN A 98 -5.15 -11.74 -1.62
CA ASN A 98 -6.25 -10.80 -1.34
C ASN A 98 -7.16 -10.54 -2.58
N PRO A 99 -6.62 -10.32 -3.80
CA PRO A 99 -7.44 -10.23 -5.01
C PRO A 99 -8.37 -11.42 -5.22
N LYS A 100 -7.90 -12.63 -4.88
CA LYS A 100 -8.68 -13.86 -5.03
C LYS A 100 -9.77 -13.94 -3.96
N LYS A 101 -9.45 -13.58 -2.71
CA LYS A 101 -10.41 -13.55 -1.59
C LYS A 101 -11.52 -12.54 -1.85
N TRP A 102 -11.19 -11.37 -2.40
CA TRP A 102 -12.15 -10.36 -2.82
C TRP A 102 -13.09 -10.84 -3.93
N LEU A 103 -12.55 -11.45 -4.98
CA LEU A 103 -13.37 -12.03 -6.06
C LEU A 103 -14.30 -13.15 -5.56
N MET A 104 -13.91 -13.83 -4.47
CA MET A 104 -14.73 -14.85 -3.81
C MET A 104 -15.72 -14.28 -2.77
N GLY A 105 -15.76 -12.95 -2.56
CA GLY A 105 -16.65 -12.30 -1.60
C GLY A 105 -16.36 -12.63 -0.13
N LYS A 106 -15.12 -13.05 0.20
CA LYS A 106 -14.73 -13.54 1.54
C LYS A 106 -13.94 -12.53 2.37
N ASP A 107 -13.86 -11.28 1.94
CA ASP A 107 -13.00 -10.29 2.56
C ASP A 107 -13.72 -9.59 3.73
N GLU A 108 -13.83 -10.29 4.87
CA GLU A 108 -14.45 -9.79 6.10
C GLU A 108 -13.48 -8.99 6.98
N TYR A 109 -12.17 -8.99 6.70
CA TYR A 109 -11.16 -8.60 7.69
C TYR A 109 -10.71 -7.13 7.62
N TYR A 110 -10.89 -6.42 6.49
CA TYR A 110 -10.45 -5.02 6.34
C TYR A 110 -11.36 -4.19 5.41
N SER A 111 -12.68 -4.23 5.66
CA SER A 111 -13.65 -3.24 5.15
C SER A 111 -13.78 -2.04 6.08
#